data_AF-A0AAE0KXQ8-F1
#
_entry.id   AF-A0AAE0KXQ8-F1
#
_cell.length_a   1.000
_cell.length_b   1.000
_cell.length_c   1.000
_cell.angle_alpha   90.00
_cell.angle_beta   90.00
_cell.angle_gamma   90.00
#
_symmetry.space_group_name_H-M   'P 1'
#
loop_
_entity.id
_entity.type
_entity.pdbx_description
1 polymer ?
#
loop_
_entity_poly.entity_id
_entity_poly.type
_entity_poly.pdbx_seq_one_letter_code
_entity_poly.pdbx_strand_id
1 'polypeptide(L)'
;MASIAQGLMDSVSDATNLVSGVMGTSQQSEPEAFDQPIWCHPAFVDMFADSSLDAHGYHTPPGIHSMSGAIYLVGRALAQLEGRGAPFDSLSTSFQNGLAIAKGMSVKHSNDRHFLQVLEDVVTRVKGMEPGDSLLVPGGWSKPPPEEKKDDSKSGGAIGSLTDNAVVGTMTDVAGAVSGAAGAVTDTFNSAKDALMGSDSESKLYEDSLQHAVLMVLYKMEDGTYSAGLCNTGSGLEFHSTCASSPLGEIKYSACAALEGIPAWKVEDSAFWWIFMKPLLFPNDQNGPRQLYEKVLPFLNSRAVRSNPVCEAEWRPRSRGGDPSHGQCVLAGLRFMLRAQGLDAPAVASAYITVLSQ
;
A
#
# COMPACT_ATOMS: atom_id res chain seq x y z
N MET A 1 -24.29 -31.16 31.63
CA MET A 1 -23.01 -30.47 31.34
C MET A 1 -22.35 -31.03 30.08
N ALA A 2 -22.17 -32.35 29.91
CA ALA A 2 -21.58 -32.94 28.69
C ALA A 2 -22.42 -32.73 27.39
N SER A 3 -23.75 -32.67 27.49
CA SER A 3 -24.63 -32.49 26.32
C SER A 3 -24.66 -31.06 25.73
N ILE A 4 -24.19 -30.06 26.48
CA ILE A 4 -24.14 -28.66 26.01
C ILE A 4 -22.84 -28.40 25.25
N ALA A 5 -21.75 -29.09 25.60
CA ALA A 5 -20.47 -29.00 24.90
C ALA A 5 -20.54 -29.60 23.48
N GLN A 6 -21.32 -30.68 23.28
CA GLN A 6 -21.47 -31.30 21.97
C GLN A 6 -22.24 -30.39 20.98
N GLY A 7 -23.31 -29.72 21.43
CA GLY A 7 -24.07 -28.79 20.59
C GLY A 7 -23.32 -27.51 20.22
N LEU A 8 -22.32 -27.11 21.01
CA LEU A 8 -21.44 -25.98 20.70
C LEU A 8 -20.37 -26.35 19.66
N MET A 9 -19.87 -27.58 19.65
CA MET A 9 -18.94 -28.04 18.61
C MET A 9 -19.63 -28.24 17.25
N ASP A 10 -20.87 -28.74 17.25
CA ASP A 10 -21.63 -28.93 16.01
C ASP A 10 -22.02 -27.56 15.39
N SER A 11 -22.34 -26.55 16.22
CA SER A 11 -22.63 -25.19 15.75
C SER A 11 -21.41 -24.43 15.23
N VAL A 12 -20.20 -24.74 15.71
CA VAL A 12 -18.95 -24.17 15.18
C VAL A 12 -18.62 -24.82 13.83
N SER A 13 -18.87 -26.12 13.66
CA SER A 13 -18.66 -26.82 12.40
C SER A 13 -19.62 -26.36 11.28
N ASP A 14 -20.84 -25.94 11.62
CA ASP A 14 -21.78 -25.35 10.65
C ASP A 14 -21.40 -23.91 10.27
N ALA A 15 -20.76 -23.14 11.17
CA ALA A 15 -20.25 -21.81 10.86
C ALA A 15 -19.04 -21.86 9.89
N THR A 16 -18.15 -22.86 10.02
CA THR A 16 -17.05 -23.08 9.06
C THR A 16 -17.56 -23.52 7.68
N ASN A 17 -18.67 -24.26 7.62
CA ASN A 17 -19.26 -24.70 6.36
C ASN A 17 -20.10 -23.61 5.65
N LEU A 18 -20.61 -22.62 6.39
CA LEU A 18 -21.30 -21.46 5.80
C LEU A 18 -20.33 -20.47 5.15
N VAL A 19 -19.08 -20.40 5.61
CA VAL A 19 -18.03 -19.58 4.98
C VAL A 19 -17.50 -20.23 3.69
N SER A 20 -17.48 -21.57 3.60
CA SER A 20 -17.03 -22.29 2.40
C SER A 20 -18.10 -22.35 1.28
N GLY A 21 -19.38 -22.15 1.60
CA GLY A 21 -20.50 -22.33 0.66
C GLY A 21 -20.93 -21.11 -0.16
N VAL A 22 -20.48 -19.88 0.18
CA VAL A 22 -20.93 -18.64 -0.49
C VAL A 22 -19.91 -18.08 -1.49
N MET A 23 -18.68 -18.59 -1.49
CA MET A 23 -17.73 -18.31 -2.57
C MET A 23 -17.77 -19.46 -3.58
N GLY A 24 -18.59 -19.30 -4.62
CA GLY A 24 -18.34 -20.03 -5.86
C GLY A 24 -16.92 -19.70 -6.29
N THR A 25 -15.99 -20.61 -6.03
CA THR A 25 -14.60 -20.53 -6.43
C THR A 25 -14.56 -20.64 -7.95
N SER A 26 -14.90 -19.54 -8.61
CA SER A 26 -14.29 -19.23 -9.89
C SER A 26 -12.80 -19.37 -9.60
N GLN A 27 -12.18 -20.45 -10.09
CA GLN A 27 -10.73 -20.54 -10.17
C GLN A 27 -10.30 -19.34 -11.02
N GLN A 28 -10.13 -18.18 -10.40
CA GLN A 28 -9.24 -17.17 -10.93
C GLN A 28 -7.92 -17.90 -10.99
N SER A 29 -7.50 -18.23 -12.21
CA SER A 29 -6.18 -18.74 -12.50
C SER A 29 -5.20 -17.93 -11.66
N GLU A 30 -4.33 -18.63 -10.92
CA GLU A 30 -3.20 -17.93 -10.30
C GLU A 30 -2.60 -17.02 -11.37
N PRO A 31 -2.36 -15.73 -11.06
CA PRO A 31 -2.01 -14.76 -12.07
C PRO A 31 -0.86 -15.31 -12.90
N GLU A 32 -1.03 -15.35 -14.24
CA GLU A 32 -0.08 -15.88 -15.24
C GLU A 32 1.34 -15.27 -15.14
N ALA A 33 1.53 -14.29 -14.26
CA ALA A 33 2.79 -13.63 -13.95
C ALA A 33 3.88 -14.54 -13.35
N PHE A 34 3.58 -15.79 -12.96
CA PHE A 34 4.54 -16.67 -12.28
C PHE A 34 5.16 -17.76 -13.15
N ASP A 35 4.86 -17.83 -14.44
CA ASP A 35 5.61 -18.68 -15.38
C ASP A 35 7.00 -18.11 -15.70
N GLN A 36 7.27 -16.87 -15.27
CA GLN A 36 8.59 -16.26 -15.40
C GLN A 36 9.51 -16.69 -14.25
N PRO A 37 10.81 -16.79 -14.50
CA PRO A 37 11.78 -17.00 -13.43
C PRO A 37 11.66 -15.93 -12.33
N ILE A 38 11.91 -16.31 -11.06
CA ILE A 38 11.70 -15.44 -9.89
C ILE A 38 12.45 -14.10 -9.97
N TRP A 39 13.60 -14.06 -10.64
CA TRP A 39 14.38 -12.83 -10.83
C TRP A 39 13.71 -11.81 -11.77
N CYS A 40 12.69 -12.21 -12.53
CA CYS A 40 11.86 -11.30 -13.33
C CYS A 40 10.75 -10.66 -12.50
N HIS A 41 10.46 -11.17 -11.29
CA HIS A 41 9.42 -10.61 -10.45
C HIS A 41 9.88 -9.28 -9.84
N PRO A 42 9.12 -8.16 -9.97
CA PRO A 42 9.56 -6.85 -9.49
C PRO A 42 9.93 -6.83 -8.01
N ALA A 43 9.14 -7.52 -7.17
CA ALA A 43 9.45 -7.61 -5.75
C ALA A 43 10.76 -8.37 -5.43
N PHE A 44 11.18 -9.32 -6.26
CA PHE A 44 12.50 -9.91 -6.09
C PHE A 44 13.61 -8.87 -6.35
N VAL A 45 13.48 -8.09 -7.42
CA VAL A 45 14.45 -7.03 -7.77
C VAL A 45 14.54 -6.00 -6.63
N ASP A 46 13.40 -5.51 -6.15
CA ASP A 46 13.36 -4.51 -5.07
C ASP A 46 13.91 -5.05 -3.75
N MET A 47 13.70 -6.35 -3.45
CA MET A 47 14.21 -6.98 -2.24
C MET A 47 15.73 -7.19 -2.25
N PHE A 48 16.31 -7.55 -3.41
CA PHE A 48 17.68 -8.07 -3.49
C PHE A 48 18.68 -7.23 -4.27
N ALA A 49 18.23 -6.49 -5.28
CA ALA A 49 19.13 -5.83 -6.22
C ALA A 49 19.28 -4.32 -5.99
N ASP A 50 18.45 -3.74 -5.11
CA ASP A 50 18.20 -2.30 -5.03
C ASP A 50 17.75 -1.76 -6.41
N SER A 51 16.94 -0.72 -6.37
CA SER A 51 16.54 0.10 -7.53
C SER A 51 17.70 0.67 -8.38
N SER A 52 18.95 0.44 -7.96
CA SER A 52 20.17 0.77 -8.71
C SER A 52 20.37 -0.07 -9.98
N LEU A 53 19.73 -1.23 -10.08
CA LEU A 53 19.50 -1.84 -11.38
C LEU A 53 18.41 -1.01 -12.06
N ASP A 54 18.85 0.00 -12.82
CA ASP A 54 17.99 0.88 -13.62
C ASP A 54 17.27 0.02 -14.66
N ALA A 55 16.15 -0.54 -14.24
CA ALA A 55 15.48 -1.61 -14.93
C ALA A 55 14.59 -0.95 -15.99
N HIS A 56 15.22 -0.51 -17.07
CA HIS A 56 14.54 -0.05 -18.27
C HIS A 56 13.47 -1.09 -18.67
N GLY A 57 12.20 -0.82 -18.34
CA GLY A 57 11.05 -1.56 -18.85
C GLY A 57 10.28 -2.47 -17.89
N TYR A 58 10.58 -2.53 -16.59
CA TYR A 58 9.72 -3.30 -15.67
C TYR A 58 8.53 -2.46 -15.21
N HIS A 59 7.33 -2.84 -15.66
CA HIS A 59 6.09 -2.26 -15.17
C HIS A 59 5.68 -2.94 -13.87
N THR A 60 5.96 -2.30 -12.75
CA THR A 60 5.44 -2.71 -11.44
C THR A 60 3.99 -2.20 -11.33
N PRO A 61 3.00 -3.07 -11.06
CA PRO A 61 1.65 -2.60 -10.76
C PRO A 61 1.71 -1.67 -9.54
N PRO A 62 1.06 -0.51 -9.52
CA PRO A 62 1.20 0.40 -8.39
C PRO A 62 0.39 -0.03 -7.16
N GLY A 63 0.77 0.49 -5.98
CA GLY A 63 -0.02 0.39 -4.76
C GLY A 63 -0.22 -1.04 -4.22
N ILE A 64 -1.46 -1.37 -3.83
CA ILE A 64 -1.79 -2.60 -3.11
C ILE A 64 -1.51 -3.85 -3.95
N HIS A 65 -1.67 -3.79 -5.27
CA HIS A 65 -1.46 -4.94 -6.13
C HIS A 65 0.00 -5.43 -6.08
N SER A 66 0.96 -4.50 -6.13
CA SER A 66 2.38 -4.85 -5.95
C SER A 66 2.68 -5.38 -4.56
N MET A 67 2.11 -4.74 -3.53
CA MET A 67 2.26 -5.23 -2.16
C MET A 67 1.71 -6.64 -1.99
N SER A 68 0.58 -6.98 -2.63
CA SER A 68 0.03 -8.33 -2.65
C SER A 68 1.01 -9.34 -3.26
N GLY A 69 1.71 -8.97 -4.34
CA GLY A 69 2.77 -9.79 -4.95
C GLY A 69 3.95 -10.02 -3.99
N ALA A 70 4.39 -8.97 -3.30
CA ALA A 70 5.45 -9.07 -2.30
C ALA A 70 5.05 -9.93 -1.08
N ILE A 71 3.82 -9.76 -0.56
CA ILE A 71 3.27 -10.60 0.52
C ILE A 71 3.22 -12.06 0.07
N TYR A 72 2.74 -12.33 -1.15
CA TYR A 72 2.70 -13.69 -1.70
C TYR A 72 4.08 -14.34 -1.75
N LEU A 73 5.09 -13.64 -2.27
CA LEU A 73 6.45 -14.20 -2.38
C LEU A 73 7.04 -14.55 -1.01
N VAL A 74 6.94 -13.65 -0.04
CA VAL A 74 7.45 -13.91 1.32
C VAL A 74 6.62 -15.01 2.01
N GLY A 75 5.30 -15.01 1.82
CA GLY A 75 4.42 -16.06 2.33
C GLY A 75 4.75 -17.44 1.75
N ARG A 76 5.08 -17.52 0.45
CA ARG A 76 5.51 -18.77 -0.19
C ARG A 76 6.84 -19.27 0.36
N ALA A 77 7.81 -18.38 0.58
CA ALA A 77 9.09 -18.72 1.20
C ALA A 77 8.88 -19.25 2.64
N LEU A 78 7.98 -18.62 3.41
CA LEU A 78 7.61 -19.08 4.75
C LEU A 78 6.91 -20.44 4.73
N ALA A 79 6.02 -20.69 3.76
CA ALA A 79 5.35 -21.97 3.61
C ALA A 79 6.34 -23.13 3.38
N GLN A 80 7.48 -22.90 2.72
CA GLN A 80 8.54 -23.91 2.58
C GLN A 80 9.29 -24.21 3.88
N LEU A 81 9.16 -23.34 4.88
CA LEU A 81 9.74 -23.49 6.21
C LEU A 81 8.75 -24.04 7.23
N GLU A 82 7.49 -24.27 6.84
CA GLU A 82 6.49 -24.89 7.71
C GLU A 82 6.96 -26.26 8.22
N GLY A 83 6.63 -26.55 9.47
CA GLY A 83 7.08 -27.77 10.16
C GLY A 83 8.49 -27.69 10.74
N ARG A 84 9.23 -26.60 10.50
CA ARG A 84 10.47 -26.29 11.26
C ARG A 84 10.18 -25.71 12.64
N GLY A 85 8.91 -25.53 12.99
CA GLY A 85 8.44 -25.01 14.27
C GLY A 85 8.35 -23.48 14.31
N ALA A 86 8.02 -22.95 15.48
CA ALA A 86 7.97 -21.52 15.70
C ALA A 86 9.35 -20.86 15.43
N PRO A 87 9.38 -19.67 14.81
CA PRO A 87 8.22 -18.82 14.51
C PRO A 87 7.56 -19.06 13.14
N PHE A 88 8.06 -19.97 12.31
CA PHE A 88 7.72 -20.00 10.88
C PHE A 88 6.26 -20.36 10.58
N ASP A 89 5.66 -21.29 11.32
CA ASP A 89 4.27 -21.72 11.10
C ASP A 89 3.27 -20.56 11.35
N SER A 90 3.49 -19.80 12.43
CA SER A 90 2.67 -18.62 12.77
C SER A 90 2.85 -17.51 11.72
N LEU A 91 4.09 -17.26 11.29
CA LEU A 91 4.37 -16.27 10.25
C LEU A 91 3.74 -16.64 8.92
N SER A 92 3.83 -17.89 8.48
CA SER A 92 3.19 -18.36 7.25
C SER A 92 1.68 -18.10 7.28
N THR A 93 1.03 -18.45 8.39
CA THR A 93 -0.40 -18.20 8.63
C THR A 93 -0.72 -16.70 8.56
N SER A 94 0.07 -15.84 9.21
CA SER A 94 -0.11 -14.39 9.15
C SER A 94 0.00 -13.84 7.72
N PHE A 95 0.96 -14.33 6.93
CA PHE A 95 1.14 -13.92 5.54
C PHE A 95 0.01 -14.39 4.62
N GLN A 96 -0.50 -15.61 4.80
CA GLN A 96 -1.65 -16.11 4.06
C GLN A 96 -2.90 -15.26 4.33
N ASN A 97 -3.15 -14.93 5.60
CA ASN A 97 -4.24 -14.02 5.99
C ASN A 97 -4.05 -12.62 5.40
N GLY A 98 -2.84 -12.07 5.46
CA GLY A 98 -2.51 -10.78 4.85
C GLY A 98 -2.72 -10.76 3.34
N LEU A 99 -2.37 -11.85 2.66
CA LEU A 99 -2.58 -11.99 1.23
C LEU A 99 -4.06 -12.02 0.87
N ALA A 100 -4.88 -12.73 1.64
CA ALA A 100 -6.33 -12.77 1.43
C ALA A 100 -6.94 -11.36 1.52
N ILE A 101 -6.53 -10.58 2.53
CA ILE A 101 -6.96 -9.18 2.69
C ILE A 101 -6.46 -8.33 1.52
N ALA A 102 -5.18 -8.44 1.14
CA ALA A 102 -4.58 -7.69 0.02
C ALA A 102 -5.30 -7.95 -1.31
N LYS A 103 -5.64 -9.21 -1.60
CA LYS A 103 -6.42 -9.60 -2.78
C LYS A 103 -7.82 -8.98 -2.75
N GLY A 104 -8.49 -9.00 -1.60
CA GLY A 104 -9.80 -8.36 -1.43
C GLY A 104 -9.77 -6.84 -1.66
N MET A 105 -8.68 -6.17 -1.26
CA MET A 105 -8.46 -4.74 -1.47
C MET A 105 -7.97 -4.37 -2.88
N SER A 106 -7.52 -5.34 -3.68
CA SER A 106 -7.03 -5.09 -5.04
C SER A 106 -8.16 -5.03 -6.08
N VAL A 107 -9.38 -5.41 -5.70
CA VAL A 107 -10.55 -5.36 -6.58
C VAL A 107 -11.03 -3.90 -6.69
N LYS A 108 -11.08 -3.34 -7.91
CA LYS A 108 -11.53 -1.95 -8.14
C LYS A 108 -12.86 -1.70 -7.42
N HIS A 109 -12.83 -0.83 -6.41
CA HIS A 109 -13.91 -0.62 -5.45
C HIS A 109 -15.04 0.28 -5.97
N SER A 110 -15.56 0.00 -7.17
CA SER A 110 -16.84 0.58 -7.57
C SER A 110 -18.03 0.00 -6.77
N ASN A 111 -17.80 -1.04 -5.96
CA ASN A 111 -18.82 -1.75 -5.22
C ASN A 111 -18.53 -1.75 -3.71
N ASP A 112 -19.25 -0.89 -2.98
CA ASP A 112 -19.20 -0.76 -1.52
C ASP A 112 -19.34 -2.11 -0.79
N ARG A 113 -20.09 -3.06 -1.35
CA ARG A 113 -20.31 -4.38 -0.74
C ARG A 113 -19.02 -5.20 -0.58
N HIS A 114 -18.15 -5.18 -1.59
CA HIS A 114 -16.88 -5.91 -1.51
C HIS A 114 -15.97 -5.31 -0.44
N PHE A 115 -15.94 -3.98 -0.33
CA PHE A 115 -15.15 -3.32 0.70
C PHE A 115 -15.69 -3.63 2.11
N LEU A 116 -17.01 -3.59 2.31
CA LEU A 116 -17.61 -3.99 3.59
C LEU A 116 -17.28 -5.44 3.96
N GLN A 117 -17.23 -6.34 2.98
CA GLN A 117 -16.81 -7.72 3.20
C GLN A 117 -15.34 -7.81 3.64
N VAL A 118 -14.44 -7.04 3.02
CA VAL A 118 -13.03 -6.97 3.44
C VAL A 118 -12.90 -6.43 4.87
N LEU A 119 -13.66 -5.38 5.22
CA LEU A 119 -13.67 -4.84 6.58
C LEU A 119 -14.15 -5.87 7.61
N GLU A 120 -15.24 -6.57 7.31
CA GLU A 120 -15.77 -7.63 8.17
C GLU A 120 -14.74 -8.75 8.35
N ASP A 121 -14.07 -9.13 7.28
CA ASP A 121 -13.05 -10.18 7.25
C ASP A 121 -11.80 -9.78 8.06
N VAL A 122 -11.36 -8.52 7.98
CA VAL A 122 -10.29 -7.97 8.83
C VAL A 122 -10.69 -8.02 10.30
N VAL A 123 -11.87 -7.48 10.65
CA VAL A 123 -12.34 -7.44 12.05
C VAL A 123 -12.51 -8.83 12.63
N THR A 124 -13.05 -9.76 11.84
CA THR A 124 -13.22 -11.16 12.23
C THR A 124 -11.87 -11.79 12.56
N ARG A 125 -10.86 -11.59 11.71
CA ARG A 125 -9.51 -12.09 11.98
C ARG A 125 -8.88 -11.44 13.20
N VAL A 126 -8.97 -10.12 13.36
CA VAL A 126 -8.39 -9.40 14.52
C VAL A 126 -8.96 -9.89 15.85
N LYS A 127 -10.28 -10.11 15.90
CA LYS A 127 -10.97 -10.68 17.07
C LYS A 127 -10.59 -12.14 17.32
N GLY A 128 -10.37 -12.90 16.24
CA GLY A 128 -9.98 -14.30 16.28
C GLY A 128 -8.50 -14.56 16.61
N MET A 129 -7.65 -13.52 16.64
CA MET A 129 -6.23 -13.68 17.00
C MET A 129 -6.07 -14.23 18.43
N GLU A 130 -5.19 -15.21 18.60
CA GLU A 130 -4.69 -15.66 19.89
C GLU A 130 -3.46 -14.84 20.32
N PRO A 131 -3.12 -14.78 21.61
CA PRO A 131 -1.85 -14.18 22.03
C PRO A 131 -0.66 -14.82 21.32
N GLY A 132 0.22 -13.99 20.76
CA GLY A 132 1.34 -14.43 19.94
C GLY A 132 1.05 -14.42 18.43
N ASP A 133 -0.20 -14.28 18.01
CA ASP A 133 -0.56 -14.17 16.60
C ASP A 133 -0.21 -12.79 16.03
N SER A 134 0.04 -12.78 14.73
CA SER A 134 0.15 -11.57 13.92
C SER A 134 -0.83 -11.53 12.75
N LEU A 135 -1.18 -10.31 12.32
CA LEU A 135 -2.00 -10.06 11.13
C LEU A 135 -1.40 -8.92 10.30
N LEU A 136 -1.22 -9.17 9.01
CA LEU A 136 -0.82 -8.17 8.03
C LEU A 136 -2.07 -7.51 7.44
N VAL A 137 -2.16 -6.19 7.49
CA VAL A 137 -3.26 -5.42 6.91
C VAL A 137 -2.68 -4.35 5.98
N PRO A 138 -2.80 -4.54 4.66
CA PRO A 138 -2.43 -3.51 3.69
C PRO A 138 -3.27 -2.25 3.89
N GLY A 139 -2.63 -1.10 3.68
CA GLY A 139 -3.25 0.21 3.71
C GLY A 139 -2.50 1.15 2.77
N GLY A 140 -2.73 2.45 2.90
CA GLY A 140 -2.04 3.44 2.09
C GLY A 140 -2.88 4.67 1.87
N TRP A 141 -2.59 5.40 0.81
CA TRP A 141 -3.38 6.53 0.33
C TRP A 141 -3.12 6.75 -1.15
N SER A 142 -4.04 7.44 -1.79
CA SER A 142 -3.97 7.77 -3.21
C SER A 142 -4.13 9.28 -3.39
N LYS A 143 -3.47 9.87 -4.38
CA LYS A 143 -3.76 11.27 -4.73
C LYS A 143 -5.12 11.36 -5.43
N PRO A 144 -5.88 12.45 -5.24
CA PRO A 144 -7.06 12.68 -6.04
C PRO A 144 -6.68 12.74 -7.53
N PRO A 145 -7.57 12.30 -8.44
CA PRO A 145 -7.36 12.51 -9.86
C PRO A 145 -7.18 14.01 -10.11
N PRO A 146 -6.29 14.41 -11.04
CA PRO A 146 -6.13 15.81 -11.38
C PRO A 146 -7.50 16.36 -11.77
N GLU A 147 -7.97 17.40 -11.07
CA GLU A 147 -9.21 18.06 -11.44
C GLU A 147 -9.09 18.45 -12.91
N GLU A 148 -9.98 17.92 -13.77
CA GLU A 148 -10.12 18.42 -15.13
C GLU A 148 -10.34 19.91 -14.99
N LYS A 149 -9.31 20.70 -15.33
CA LYS A 149 -9.45 22.14 -15.44
C LYS A 149 -10.56 22.32 -16.46
N LYS A 150 -11.77 22.62 -16.00
CA LYS A 150 -12.83 23.09 -16.87
C LYS A 150 -12.23 24.28 -17.56
N ASP A 151 -11.91 24.11 -18.84
CA ASP A 151 -11.39 25.19 -19.65
C ASP A 151 -12.45 26.29 -19.61
N ASP A 152 -12.22 27.31 -18.78
CA ASP A 152 -13.04 28.52 -18.70
C ASP A 152 -13.00 29.34 -20.02
N SER A 153 -12.45 28.75 -21.08
CA SER A 153 -12.42 29.28 -22.43
C SER A 153 -13.72 28.96 -23.20
N LYS A 154 -14.84 29.60 -22.81
CA LYS A 154 -15.93 30.10 -23.71
C LYS A 154 -17.25 30.28 -22.97
N SER A 155 -17.48 31.49 -22.46
CA SER A 155 -18.72 32.22 -22.73
C SER A 155 -18.54 33.72 -22.45
N GLY A 156 -17.59 34.32 -23.15
CA GLY A 156 -17.63 35.76 -23.46
C GLY A 156 -18.76 36.04 -24.46
N GLY A 157 -20.01 35.82 -24.06
CA GLY A 157 -21.19 36.31 -24.75
C GLY A 157 -21.37 37.79 -24.41
N ALA A 158 -20.78 38.65 -25.24
CA ALA A 158 -21.04 40.07 -25.19
C ALA A 158 -22.52 40.33 -25.54
N ILE A 159 -23.33 40.67 -24.52
CA ILE A 159 -24.52 41.50 -24.72
C ILE A 159 -24.10 42.92 -24.35
N GLY A 160 -24.00 43.76 -25.37
CA GLY A 160 -23.60 45.16 -25.22
C GLY A 160 -24.59 45.97 -24.39
N SER A 161 -24.04 46.89 -23.61
CA SER A 161 -24.69 48.14 -23.26
C SER A 161 -23.74 49.28 -23.61
N LEU A 162 -24.19 50.11 -24.55
CA LEU A 162 -23.52 51.27 -25.11
C LEU A 162 -23.39 52.38 -24.06
N THR A 163 -22.21 53.01 -23.99
CA THR A 163 -22.08 54.47 -24.06
C THR A 163 -20.61 54.87 -24.24
N ASP A 164 -20.35 55.39 -25.44
CA ASP A 164 -19.44 56.48 -25.82
C ASP A 164 -18.25 56.84 -24.90
N ASN A 165 -17.03 56.69 -25.43
CA ASN A 165 -16.33 57.85 -25.97
C ASN A 165 -15.08 57.48 -26.78
N ALA A 166 -14.87 58.28 -27.81
CA ALA A 166 -13.91 58.14 -28.89
C ALA A 166 -12.44 58.44 -28.50
N VAL A 167 -11.52 58.07 -29.40
CA VAL A 167 -10.53 58.94 -30.08
C VAL A 167 -9.12 58.31 -30.20
N VAL A 168 -8.74 58.05 -31.46
CA VAL A 168 -7.38 58.11 -32.11
C VAL A 168 -6.37 57.03 -31.71
N GLY A 169 -5.97 56.12 -32.60
CA GLY A 169 -5.07 56.28 -33.77
C GLY A 169 -3.88 55.33 -33.53
N THR A 170 -3.33 54.53 -34.44
CA THR A 170 -2.86 54.76 -35.81
C THR A 170 -2.60 53.41 -36.49
N MET A 171 -2.77 53.38 -37.81
CA MET A 171 -2.37 52.30 -38.72
C MET A 171 -0.85 52.22 -38.87
N THR A 172 -0.32 51.00 -38.96
CA THR A 172 0.83 50.67 -39.82
C THR A 172 0.71 49.23 -40.31
N ASP A 173 1.01 49.07 -41.60
CA ASP A 173 0.78 47.94 -42.48
C ASP A 173 1.90 46.89 -42.49
N VAL A 174 1.48 45.67 -42.87
CA VAL A 174 2.12 44.70 -43.80
C VAL A 174 3.57 44.23 -43.54
N ALA A 175 3.69 42.94 -43.19
CA ALA A 175 4.62 41.90 -43.70
C ALA A 175 4.60 40.73 -42.71
N GLY A 176 4.69 39.45 -43.04
CA GLY A 176 4.93 38.75 -44.30
C GLY A 176 4.73 37.25 -44.02
N ALA A 177 4.26 36.54 -45.04
CA ALA A 177 4.06 35.11 -45.02
C ALA A 177 5.39 34.36 -45.08
N VAL A 178 5.81 33.68 -44.00
CA VAL A 178 6.64 32.46 -44.06
C VAL A 178 6.48 31.67 -42.74
N SER A 179 5.58 30.69 -42.68
CA SER A 179 5.65 29.61 -41.66
C SER A 179 4.85 28.38 -42.10
N GLY A 180 5.06 27.93 -43.34
CA GLY A 180 4.34 26.78 -43.91
C GLY A 180 5.06 25.42 -43.77
N ALA A 181 6.24 25.36 -43.16
CA ALA A 181 7.04 24.12 -43.13
C ALA A 181 7.47 23.66 -41.72
N ALA A 182 7.31 24.50 -40.68
CA ALA A 182 7.52 24.08 -39.29
C ALA A 182 6.26 23.41 -38.72
N GLY A 183 5.07 23.95 -39.02
CA GLY A 183 3.78 23.44 -38.55
C GLY A 183 3.52 21.99 -38.96
N ALA A 184 3.72 21.65 -40.24
CA ALA A 184 3.51 20.30 -40.76
C ALA A 184 4.45 19.24 -40.15
N VAL A 185 5.66 19.62 -39.71
CA VAL A 185 6.57 18.68 -39.04
C VAL A 185 6.17 18.49 -37.57
N THR A 186 5.74 19.55 -36.87
CA THR A 186 5.14 19.41 -35.52
C THR A 186 3.82 18.67 -35.53
N ASP A 187 2.98 18.86 -36.55
CA ASP A 187 1.68 18.19 -36.67
C ASP A 187 1.85 16.71 -37.04
N THR A 188 2.86 16.38 -37.87
CA THR A 188 3.20 14.98 -38.14
C THR A 188 3.89 14.31 -36.94
N PHE A 189 4.69 15.05 -36.17
CA PHE A 189 5.34 14.53 -34.96
C PHE A 189 4.35 14.34 -33.81
N ASN A 190 3.39 15.26 -33.64
CA ASN A 190 2.31 15.12 -32.66
C ASN A 190 1.31 14.04 -33.11
N SER A 191 0.96 13.95 -34.39
CA SER A 191 0.09 12.87 -34.89
C SER A 191 0.76 11.50 -34.86
N ALA A 192 2.09 11.42 -34.99
CA ALA A 192 2.86 10.19 -34.79
C ALA A 192 3.03 9.84 -33.32
N LYS A 193 3.16 10.84 -32.43
CA LYS A 193 3.12 10.68 -30.97
C LYS A 193 1.75 10.19 -30.50
N ASP A 194 0.67 10.75 -31.03
CA ASP A 194 -0.71 10.35 -30.73
C ASP A 194 -1.07 8.99 -31.35
N ALA A 195 -0.38 8.57 -32.42
CA ALA A 195 -0.50 7.24 -33.00
C ALA A 195 0.38 6.17 -32.31
N LEU A 196 1.49 6.56 -31.67
CA LEU A 196 2.34 5.68 -30.85
C LEU A 196 1.85 5.56 -29.40
N MET A 197 1.25 6.62 -28.85
CA MET A 197 0.71 6.68 -27.50
C MET A 197 -0.77 6.30 -27.58
N GLY A 198 -1.07 5.00 -27.50
CA GLY A 198 -2.43 4.46 -27.54
C GLY A 198 -3.37 5.22 -26.59
N SER A 199 -4.28 5.99 -27.17
CA SER A 199 -4.85 7.21 -26.56
C SER A 199 -5.84 7.01 -25.41
N ASP A 200 -6.10 5.80 -24.92
CA ASP A 200 -7.00 5.57 -23.78
C ASP A 200 -6.46 4.57 -22.74
N SER A 201 -5.37 3.85 -23.04
CA SER A 201 -4.81 2.84 -22.13
C SER A 201 -3.67 3.38 -21.27
N GLU A 202 -2.86 4.33 -21.77
CA GLU A 202 -1.73 4.89 -21.01
C GLU A 202 -2.17 5.94 -19.98
N SER A 203 -3.20 6.73 -20.28
CA SER A 203 -3.80 7.69 -19.33
C SER A 203 -4.40 6.97 -18.11
N LYS A 204 -5.00 5.80 -18.32
CA LYS A 204 -5.55 4.94 -17.26
C LYS A 204 -4.47 4.26 -16.41
N LEU A 205 -3.32 3.93 -16.99
CA LEU A 205 -2.15 3.43 -16.25
C LEU A 205 -1.51 4.51 -15.38
N TYR A 206 -1.64 5.79 -15.78
CA TYR A 206 -1.13 6.93 -15.01
C TYR A 206 -1.95 7.21 -13.73
N GLU A 207 -3.27 6.96 -13.74
CA GLU A 207 -4.11 7.15 -12.55
C GLU A 207 -3.79 6.15 -11.42
N ASP A 208 -3.51 4.90 -11.77
CA ASP A 208 -3.13 3.89 -10.78
C ASP A 208 -1.73 4.19 -10.18
N SER A 209 -0.86 4.93 -10.88
CA SER A 209 0.52 5.27 -10.44
C SER A 209 0.62 6.21 -9.23
N LEU A 210 -0.51 6.74 -8.75
CA LEU A 210 -0.56 7.70 -7.63
C LEU A 210 -0.88 7.07 -6.27
N GLN A 211 -1.02 5.73 -6.22
CA GLN A 211 -1.29 5.01 -4.98
C GLN A 211 0.02 4.69 -4.24
N HIS A 212 0.10 5.10 -2.98
CA HIS A 212 1.18 4.75 -2.06
C HIS A 212 0.66 3.74 -1.04
N ALA A 213 1.22 2.53 -1.03
CA ALA A 213 0.83 1.50 -0.06
C ALA A 213 1.71 1.51 1.19
N VAL A 214 1.10 1.19 2.33
CA VAL A 214 1.77 0.93 3.61
C VAL A 214 1.26 -0.40 4.16
N LEU A 215 2.04 -1.02 5.03
CA LEU A 215 1.66 -2.30 5.65
C LEU A 215 1.55 -2.11 7.15
N MET A 216 0.35 -2.30 7.72
CA MET A 216 0.19 -2.42 9.16
C MET A 216 0.34 -3.88 9.57
N VAL A 217 1.17 -4.13 10.57
CA VAL A 217 1.32 -5.44 11.19
C VAL A 217 0.80 -5.35 12.61
N LEU A 218 -0.29 -6.05 12.88
CA LEU A 218 -0.79 -6.22 14.24
C LEU A 218 -0.19 -7.46 14.88
N TYR A 219 0.08 -7.38 16.18
CA TYR A 219 0.53 -8.48 17.00
C TYR A 219 -0.25 -8.45 18.34
N LYS A 220 -0.81 -9.58 18.74
CA LYS A 220 -1.61 -9.67 19.98
C LYS A 220 -0.72 -10.11 21.14
N MET A 221 -0.68 -9.30 22.20
CA MET A 221 0.09 -9.56 23.41
C MET A 221 -0.68 -10.47 24.38
N GLU A 222 0.04 -11.08 25.34
CA GLU A 222 -0.53 -11.97 26.36
C GLU A 222 -1.53 -11.29 27.31
N ASP A 223 -1.36 -10.00 27.57
CA ASP A 223 -2.25 -9.21 28.44
C ASP A 223 -3.54 -8.77 27.75
N GLY A 224 -3.78 -9.22 26.52
CA GLY A 224 -4.93 -8.85 25.70
C GLY A 224 -4.82 -7.47 25.05
N THR A 225 -3.68 -6.80 25.18
CA THR A 225 -3.36 -5.60 24.37
C THR A 225 -2.75 -5.98 23.04
N TYR A 226 -2.62 -5.01 22.15
CA TYR A 226 -2.00 -5.18 20.84
C TYR A 226 -0.77 -4.28 20.70
N SER A 227 0.18 -4.75 19.91
CA SER A 227 1.26 -3.94 19.33
C SER A 227 1.04 -3.84 17.82
N ALA A 228 1.35 -2.68 17.25
CA ALA A 228 1.22 -2.45 15.81
C ALA A 228 2.52 -1.88 15.24
N GLY A 229 2.97 -2.42 14.10
CA GLY A 229 4.06 -1.88 13.32
C GLY A 229 3.54 -1.34 12.00
N LEU A 230 3.63 -0.03 11.77
CA LEU A 230 3.33 0.55 10.46
C LEU A 230 4.60 0.63 9.61
N CYS A 231 4.68 -0.22 8.61
CA CYS A 231 5.80 -0.30 7.67
C CYS A 231 5.56 0.61 6.48
N ASN A 232 6.57 1.40 6.12
CA ASN A 232 6.51 2.36 5.04
C ASN A 232 7.90 2.60 4.44
N THR A 233 7.97 2.74 3.12
CA THR A 233 9.22 2.91 2.36
C THR A 233 9.19 4.13 1.43
N GLY A 234 8.10 4.92 1.44
CA GLY A 234 7.95 6.08 0.57
C GLY A 234 7.45 7.33 1.31
N SER A 235 6.39 7.95 0.78
CA SER A 235 5.81 9.17 1.37
C SER A 235 5.36 8.89 2.82
N GLY A 236 5.57 9.82 3.76
CA GLY A 236 5.25 9.62 5.17
C GLY A 236 6.41 9.07 6.03
N LEU A 237 7.56 8.73 5.43
CA LEU A 237 8.77 8.37 6.18
C LEU A 237 9.27 9.51 7.09
N GLU A 238 8.92 10.76 6.80
CA GLU A 238 9.22 11.92 7.65
C GLU A 238 8.56 11.86 9.04
N PHE A 239 7.53 11.02 9.21
CA PHE A 239 6.89 10.77 10.50
C PHE A 239 7.58 9.66 11.31
N HIS A 240 8.43 8.85 10.67
CA HIS A 240 9.17 7.79 11.32
C HIS A 240 10.36 8.35 12.10
N SER A 241 10.85 7.58 13.06
CA SER A 241 12.08 7.92 13.78
C SER A 241 13.27 7.97 12.83
N THR A 242 14.18 8.90 13.08
CA THR A 242 15.40 9.10 12.31
C THR A 242 16.62 9.09 13.22
N CYS A 243 17.74 8.54 12.73
CA CYS A 243 19.03 8.64 13.40
C CYS A 243 20.11 9.09 12.41
N ALA A 244 21.10 9.83 12.88
CA ALA A 244 22.29 10.13 12.10
C ALA A 244 23.28 8.98 12.26
N SER A 245 23.67 8.35 11.16
CA SER A 245 24.69 7.30 11.16
C SER A 245 26.08 7.93 11.31
N SER A 246 26.76 7.63 12.41
CA SER A 246 28.19 7.93 12.56
C SER A 246 29.03 6.96 11.70
N PRO A 247 30.14 7.38 11.05
CA PRO A 247 30.74 8.73 11.06
C PRO A 247 30.27 9.64 9.91
N LEU A 248 29.58 9.12 8.90
CA LEU A 248 29.29 9.84 7.65
C LEU A 248 28.18 10.89 7.76
N GLY A 249 27.43 10.91 8.86
CA GLY A 249 26.30 11.82 9.05
C GLY A 249 25.08 11.49 8.18
N GLU A 250 25.04 10.30 7.59
CA GLU A 250 23.91 9.85 6.77
C GLU A 250 22.66 9.68 7.64
N ILE A 251 21.56 10.34 7.28
CA ILE A 251 20.29 10.19 7.99
C ILE A 251 19.66 8.86 7.59
N LYS A 252 19.43 8.01 8.59
CA LYS A 252 18.73 6.74 8.46
C LYS A 252 17.35 6.85 9.10
N TYR A 253 16.41 6.10 8.56
CA TYR A 253 15.02 6.04 8.99
C TYR A 253 14.72 4.64 9.52
N SER A 254 13.82 4.55 10.50
CA SER A 254 13.18 3.28 10.82
C SER A 254 12.13 2.99 9.75
N ALA A 255 12.21 1.86 9.05
CA ALA A 255 11.18 1.48 8.08
C ALA A 255 9.81 1.16 8.73
N CYS A 256 9.79 0.90 10.05
CA CYS A 256 8.60 0.57 10.81
C CYS A 256 8.39 1.55 11.97
N ALA A 257 7.22 2.16 12.05
CA ALA A 257 6.78 2.93 13.21
C ALA A 257 6.00 2.00 14.16
N ALA A 258 6.57 1.69 15.31
CA ALA A 258 5.95 0.81 16.30
C ALA A 258 5.00 1.59 17.22
N LEU A 259 3.90 0.95 17.59
CA LEU A 259 2.93 1.39 18.58
C LEU A 259 2.69 0.24 19.54
N GLU A 260 2.73 0.51 20.84
CA GLU A 260 2.51 -0.48 21.89
C GLU A 260 1.34 -0.09 22.78
N GLY A 261 0.81 -1.08 23.50
CA GLY A 261 -0.26 -0.88 24.49
C GLY A 261 -1.57 -0.44 23.86
N ILE A 262 -1.89 -0.96 22.67
CA ILE A 262 -3.13 -0.66 21.97
C ILE A 262 -4.27 -1.47 22.61
N PRO A 263 -5.32 -0.84 23.14
CA PRO A 263 -6.46 -1.58 23.68
C PRO A 263 -7.19 -2.37 22.59
N ALA A 264 -7.55 -3.62 22.89
CA ALA A 264 -8.26 -4.52 21.97
C ALA A 264 -9.47 -3.86 21.29
N TRP A 265 -10.34 -3.21 22.08
CA TRP A 265 -11.56 -2.59 21.59
C TRP A 265 -11.37 -1.53 20.49
N LYS A 266 -10.17 -0.96 20.34
CA LYS A 266 -9.88 0.01 19.26
C LYS A 266 -9.57 -0.67 17.93
N VAL A 267 -8.81 -1.76 17.96
CA VAL A 267 -8.44 -2.52 16.74
C VAL A 267 -9.51 -3.55 16.38
N GLU A 268 -10.39 -3.92 17.32
CA GLU A 268 -11.55 -4.76 17.04
C GLU A 268 -12.77 -3.97 16.50
N ASP A 269 -12.67 -2.63 16.48
CA ASP A 269 -13.71 -1.74 15.94
C ASP A 269 -13.57 -1.60 14.41
N SER A 270 -14.65 -1.88 13.69
CA SER A 270 -14.69 -1.72 12.22
C SER A 270 -14.53 -0.26 11.78
N ALA A 271 -14.91 0.70 12.62
CA ALA A 271 -14.75 2.12 12.32
C ALA A 271 -13.27 2.51 12.20
N PHE A 272 -12.39 1.93 13.03
CA PHE A 272 -10.95 2.14 12.92
C PHE A 272 -10.43 1.68 11.56
N TRP A 273 -10.76 0.44 11.15
CA TRP A 273 -10.32 -0.12 9.87
C TRP A 273 -10.87 0.64 8.67
N TRP A 274 -12.12 1.10 8.75
CA TRP A 274 -12.68 1.99 7.74
C TRP A 274 -11.85 3.27 7.62
N ILE A 275 -11.54 3.94 8.73
CA ILE A 275 -10.71 5.16 8.72
C ILE A 275 -9.30 4.87 8.18
N PHE A 276 -8.69 3.74 8.55
CA PHE A 276 -7.37 3.34 8.08
C PHE A 276 -7.31 3.07 6.57
N MET A 277 -8.33 2.41 6.01
CA MET A 277 -8.38 2.04 4.60
C MET A 277 -8.99 3.12 3.70
N LYS A 278 -9.79 4.03 4.26
CA LYS A 278 -10.49 5.10 3.53
C LYS A 278 -9.58 5.91 2.59
N PRO A 279 -8.35 6.31 2.96
CA PRO A 279 -7.48 7.07 2.06
C PRO A 279 -7.15 6.42 0.71
N LEU A 280 -7.16 5.08 0.64
CA LEU A 280 -6.96 4.35 -0.60
C LEU A 280 -8.20 4.41 -1.49
N LEU A 281 -9.38 4.31 -0.86
CA LEU A 281 -10.66 4.13 -1.51
C LEU A 281 -11.31 5.45 -1.94
N PHE A 282 -11.08 6.49 -1.15
CA PHE A 282 -11.61 7.82 -1.36
C PHE A 282 -10.45 8.81 -1.36
N PRO A 283 -9.69 8.87 -2.47
CA PRO A 283 -8.54 9.74 -2.61
C PRO A 283 -8.96 11.19 -2.36
N ASN A 284 -8.26 11.86 -1.46
CA ASN A 284 -8.51 13.26 -1.11
C ASN A 284 -7.21 13.84 -0.55
N ASP A 285 -6.93 15.12 -0.83
CA ASP A 285 -5.74 15.79 -0.29
C ASP A 285 -5.70 15.81 1.24
N GLN A 286 -6.86 15.75 1.90
CA GLN A 286 -6.98 15.65 3.35
C GLN A 286 -6.73 14.24 3.90
N ASN A 287 -6.77 13.22 3.03
CA ASN A 287 -6.59 11.81 3.39
C ASN A 287 -5.14 11.33 3.15
N GLY A 288 -4.15 12.23 3.12
CA GLY A 288 -2.75 11.87 2.91
C GLY A 288 -2.07 11.23 4.14
N PRO A 289 -0.73 11.07 4.10
CA PRO A 289 0.05 10.49 5.21
C PRO A 289 -0.19 11.23 6.52
N ARG A 290 -0.40 12.55 6.47
CA ARG A 290 -0.67 13.37 7.65
C ARG A 290 -1.89 12.88 8.44
N GLN A 291 -2.98 12.50 7.77
CA GLN A 291 -4.17 11.97 8.44
C GLN A 291 -3.83 10.68 9.19
N LEU A 292 -3.11 9.76 8.54
CA LEU A 292 -2.69 8.51 9.14
C LEU A 292 -1.78 8.75 10.37
N TYR A 293 -0.67 9.45 10.20
CA TYR A 293 0.35 9.60 11.23
C TYR A 293 -0.02 10.60 12.34
N GLU A 294 -0.80 11.66 12.06
CA GLU A 294 -1.12 12.67 13.08
C GLU A 294 -2.47 12.42 13.76
N LYS A 295 -3.39 11.64 13.15
CA LYS A 295 -4.73 11.42 13.70
C LYS A 295 -5.02 9.94 13.99
N VAL A 296 -4.87 9.08 12.99
CA VAL A 296 -5.29 7.66 13.09
C VAL A 296 -4.38 6.88 14.02
N LEU A 297 -3.06 6.97 13.86
CA LEU A 297 -2.11 6.25 14.71
C LEU A 297 -2.14 6.74 16.16
N PRO A 298 -2.14 8.06 16.46
CA PRO A 298 -2.24 8.53 17.84
C PRO A 298 -3.56 8.16 18.52
N PHE A 299 -4.65 7.99 17.75
CA PHE A 299 -5.91 7.50 18.29
C PHE A 299 -5.78 6.09 18.89
N LEU A 300 -4.92 5.22 18.36
CA LEU A 300 -4.79 3.82 18.83
C LEU A 300 -4.29 3.72 20.27
N ASN A 301 -3.20 4.40 20.63
CA ASN A 301 -2.63 4.28 21.98
C ASN A 301 -2.56 5.60 22.75
N SER A 302 -3.24 6.64 22.27
CA SER A 302 -3.29 7.95 22.90
C SER A 302 -1.91 8.60 23.08
N ARG A 303 -0.97 8.32 22.17
CA ARG A 303 0.38 8.88 22.14
C ARG A 303 0.71 9.41 20.75
N ALA A 304 1.48 10.50 20.68
CA ALA A 304 2.02 10.93 19.40
C ALA A 304 2.94 9.84 18.82
N VAL A 305 2.95 9.65 17.50
CA VAL A 305 3.72 8.57 16.85
C VAL A 305 5.19 8.57 17.27
N ARG A 306 5.82 9.75 17.33
CA ARG A 306 7.23 9.92 17.73
C ARG A 306 7.51 9.68 19.22
N SER A 307 6.48 9.62 20.04
CA SER A 307 6.60 9.31 21.48
C SER A 307 6.54 7.81 21.76
N ASN A 308 6.27 6.98 20.74
CA ASN A 308 6.32 5.54 20.89
C ASN A 308 7.76 5.05 20.98
N PRO A 309 7.98 3.92 21.68
CA PRO A 309 9.31 3.32 21.76
C PRO A 309 9.81 2.98 20.36
N VAL A 310 11.09 3.25 20.12
CA VAL A 310 11.76 2.79 18.92
C VAL A 310 12.09 1.32 19.14
N CYS A 311 11.22 0.42 18.69
CA CYS A 311 11.52 -1.02 18.63
C CYS A 311 12.80 -1.20 17.82
N GLU A 312 13.91 -1.65 18.46
CA GLU A 312 15.30 -1.75 17.97
C GLU A 312 15.49 -1.46 16.47
N ALA A 313 15.23 -0.26 16.01
CA ALA A 313 14.81 -0.08 14.62
C ALA A 313 15.92 -0.52 13.65
N GLU A 314 15.55 -1.23 12.59
CA GLU A 314 16.49 -1.41 11.49
C GLU A 314 16.63 -0.06 10.78
N TRP A 315 17.72 0.62 11.09
CA TRP A 315 18.04 1.92 10.54
C TRP A 315 18.56 1.76 9.12
N ARG A 316 17.80 2.27 8.16
CA ARG A 316 18.16 2.21 6.75
C ARG A 316 18.22 3.60 6.12
N PRO A 317 19.14 3.85 5.17
CA PRO A 317 19.01 5.03 4.33
C PRO A 317 17.72 4.93 3.53
N ARG A 318 17.21 6.08 3.07
CA ARG A 318 16.08 6.10 2.14
C ARG A 318 16.50 5.43 0.84
N SER A 319 15.71 4.47 0.36
CA SER A 319 15.94 3.81 -0.93
C SER A 319 16.00 4.86 -2.05
N ARG A 320 17.06 4.82 -2.87
CA ARG A 320 17.32 5.87 -3.86
C ARG A 320 16.33 5.85 -5.03
N GLY A 321 15.97 4.67 -5.52
CA GLY A 321 14.94 4.50 -6.55
C GLY A 321 13.59 4.00 -6.02
N GLY A 322 13.33 4.21 -4.71
CA GLY A 322 12.05 3.86 -4.10
C GLY A 322 11.90 2.38 -3.77
N ASP A 323 10.64 1.93 -3.74
CA ASP A 323 10.21 0.56 -3.44
C ASP A 323 8.87 0.30 -4.14
N PRO A 324 8.84 0.34 -5.49
CA PRO A 324 7.60 0.28 -6.27
C PRO A 324 6.84 -1.04 -6.07
N SER A 325 7.52 -2.15 -5.78
CA SER A 325 6.88 -3.42 -5.45
C SER A 325 6.40 -3.52 -4.00
N HIS A 326 6.77 -2.56 -3.15
CA HIS A 326 6.61 -2.61 -1.70
C HIS A 326 7.31 -3.81 -1.02
N GLY A 327 8.35 -4.37 -1.65
CA GLY A 327 9.07 -5.53 -1.14
C GLY A 327 9.79 -5.21 0.16
N GLN A 328 10.45 -4.05 0.22
CA GLN A 328 11.14 -3.61 1.44
C GLN A 328 10.14 -3.31 2.57
N CYS A 329 8.95 -2.81 2.24
CA CYS A 329 7.86 -2.60 3.19
C CYS A 329 7.40 -3.92 3.82
N VAL A 330 7.19 -4.97 3.02
CA VAL A 330 6.81 -6.30 3.50
C VAL A 330 7.91 -6.94 4.36
N LEU A 331 9.17 -6.80 3.97
CA LEU A 331 10.31 -7.31 4.74
C LEU A 331 10.50 -6.58 6.08
N ALA A 332 10.19 -5.28 6.15
CA ALA A 332 10.12 -4.57 7.41
C ALA A 332 9.02 -5.14 8.33
N GLY A 333 7.87 -5.51 7.75
CA GLY A 333 6.78 -6.19 8.46
C GLY A 333 7.19 -7.54 9.03
N LEU A 334 7.86 -8.38 8.23
CA LEU A 334 8.42 -9.67 8.68
C LEU A 334 9.35 -9.50 9.89
N ARG A 335 10.26 -8.53 9.84
CA ARG A 335 11.17 -8.26 10.96
C ARG A 335 10.44 -7.78 12.21
N PHE A 336 9.41 -6.95 12.04
CA PHE A 336 8.58 -6.52 13.17
C PHE A 336 7.92 -7.73 13.84
N MET A 337 7.35 -8.67 13.08
CA MET A 337 6.72 -9.88 13.65
C MET A 337 7.72 -10.78 14.38
N LEU A 338 8.89 -11.04 13.78
CA LEU A 338 9.94 -11.83 14.42
C LEU A 338 10.35 -11.25 15.77
N ARG A 339 10.44 -9.92 15.86
CA ARG A 339 10.76 -9.23 17.12
C ARG A 339 9.62 -9.24 18.12
N ALA A 340 8.39 -9.08 17.65
CA ALA A 340 7.21 -9.13 18.49
C ALA A 340 7.08 -10.50 19.20
N GLN A 341 7.56 -11.56 18.55
CA GLN A 341 7.70 -12.90 19.13
C GLN A 341 8.90 -13.07 20.09
N GLY A 342 9.61 -11.99 20.42
CA GLY A 342 10.68 -11.98 21.41
C GLY A 342 12.06 -12.39 20.89
N LEU A 343 12.26 -12.52 19.57
CA LEU A 343 13.58 -12.80 19.01
C LEU A 343 14.49 -11.56 19.10
N ASP A 344 15.73 -11.78 19.53
CA ASP A 344 16.76 -10.74 19.54
C ASP A 344 17.29 -10.43 18.13
N ALA A 345 18.05 -9.34 17.98
CA ALA A 345 18.55 -8.91 16.67
C ALA A 345 19.33 -10.00 15.90
N PRO A 346 20.23 -10.80 16.53
CA PRO A 346 20.88 -11.93 15.87
C PRO A 346 19.90 -13.02 15.40
N ALA A 347 18.94 -13.43 16.23
CA ALA A 347 17.94 -14.44 15.86
C ALA A 347 17.02 -13.94 14.73
N VAL A 348 16.61 -12.67 14.79
CA VAL A 348 15.85 -12.03 13.71
C VAL A 348 16.64 -12.06 12.40
N ALA A 349 17.93 -11.71 12.44
CA ALA A 349 18.78 -11.74 11.24
C ALA A 349 18.91 -13.17 10.67
N SER A 350 19.11 -14.17 11.53
CA SER A 350 19.22 -15.57 11.13
C SER A 350 17.91 -16.09 10.51
N ALA A 351 16.76 -15.84 11.16
CA ALA A 351 15.45 -16.23 10.64
C ALA A 351 15.14 -15.53 9.33
N TYR A 352 15.43 -14.24 9.24
CA TYR A 352 15.26 -13.42 8.04
C TYR A 352 16.07 -13.95 6.86
N ILE A 353 17.37 -14.25 7.06
CA ILE A 353 18.23 -14.85 6.02
C ILE A 353 17.69 -16.22 5.61
N THR A 354 17.19 -17.01 6.56
CA THR A 354 16.60 -18.33 6.28
C THR A 354 15.40 -18.18 5.35
N VAL A 355 14.49 -17.23 5.61
CA VAL A 355 13.34 -16.94 4.74
C VAL A 355 13.79 -16.50 3.35
N LEU A 356 14.74 -15.57 3.26
CA LEU A 356 15.23 -15.09 1.96
C LEU A 356 16.00 -16.14 1.13
N SER A 357 16.43 -17.23 1.75
CA SER A 357 17.16 -18.31 1.08
C SER A 357 16.28 -19.36 0.41
N GLN A 358 14.96 -19.34 0.68
CA GLN A 358 13.98 -20.26 0.09
C GLN A 358 13.42 -19.70 -1.23
#